data_AF-A0A4V2RXR3-F1
#
_entry.id   AF-A0A4V2RXR3-F1
#
_cell.length_a   1.000
_cell.length_b   1.000
_cell.length_c   1.000
_cell.angle_alpha   90.00
_cell.angle_beta   90.00
_cell.angle_gamma   90.00
#
_symmetry.space_group_name_H-M   'P 1'
#
loop_
_entity.id
_entity.type
_entity.pdbx_description
1 polymer ?
#
loop_
_entity_poly.entity_id
_entity_poly.type
_entity_poly.pdbx_seq_one_letter_code
_entity_poly.pdbx_strand_id
1 'polypeptide(L)'
;MTTPYQPTVKSSSERHRAPVVPLARRIPKGSPVKVSTFDWERGDMTFRATVTGATSDSHVRILTDDGLVFAVPASDCEIIHEDGVT
;
A
#
# COMPACT_ATOMS: atom_id res chain seq x y z
N MET A 1 -56.03 -4.49 -12.18
CA MET A 1 -54.68 -4.96 -12.57
C MET A 1 -53.80 -3.72 -12.62
N THR A 2 -52.93 -3.51 -11.63
CA THR A 2 -52.03 -2.33 -11.58
C THR A 2 -50.59 -2.83 -11.52
N THR A 3 -49.78 -2.46 -12.50
CA THR A 3 -48.36 -2.82 -12.58
C THR A 3 -47.56 -1.74 -11.86
N PRO A 4 -46.76 -2.03 -10.83
CA PRO A 4 -45.94 -1.00 -10.21
C PRO A 4 -44.80 -0.58 -11.15
N TYR A 5 -44.67 0.73 -11.32
CA TYR A 5 -43.61 1.40 -12.05
C TYR A 5 -42.26 1.15 -11.36
N GLN A 6 -41.30 0.51 -12.04
CA GLN A 6 -39.92 0.43 -11.58
C GLN A 6 -39.12 1.60 -12.18
N PRO A 7 -38.62 2.56 -11.38
CA PRO A 7 -37.68 3.54 -11.91
C PRO A 7 -36.34 2.85 -12.17
N THR A 8 -35.98 2.73 -13.45
CA THR A 8 -34.65 2.32 -13.88
C THR A 8 -33.65 3.41 -13.47
N VAL A 9 -32.99 3.22 -12.33
CA VAL A 9 -31.82 4.02 -11.97
C VAL A 9 -30.69 3.68 -12.94
N LYS A 10 -30.47 4.55 -13.93
CA LYS A 10 -29.30 4.50 -14.79
C LYS A 10 -28.07 4.74 -13.91
N SER A 11 -27.33 3.67 -13.65
CA SER A 11 -26.00 3.69 -13.03
C SER A 11 -25.04 4.41 -13.97
N SER A 12 -24.98 5.73 -13.85
CA SER A 12 -24.05 6.59 -14.59
C SER A 12 -23.07 7.19 -13.60
N SER A 13 -22.05 6.42 -13.24
CA SER A 13 -20.87 6.89 -12.54
C SER A 13 -19.65 6.07 -12.95
N GLU A 14 -19.52 5.80 -14.24
CA GLU A 14 -18.26 5.36 -14.84
C GLU A 14 -17.38 6.61 -15.02
N ARG A 15 -16.84 7.13 -13.91
CA ARG A 15 -15.74 8.10 -14.00
C ARG A 15 -14.49 7.32 -14.38
N HIS A 16 -13.86 7.75 -15.47
CA HIS A 16 -12.49 7.39 -15.87
C HIS A 16 -11.56 7.29 -14.66
N ARG A 17 -11.42 6.08 -14.09
CA ARG A 17 -10.39 5.79 -13.10
C ARG A 17 -9.15 5.53 -13.91
N ALA A 18 -8.23 6.50 -13.95
CA ALA A 18 -6.85 6.21 -14.34
C ALA A 18 -6.44 4.89 -13.66
N PRO A 19 -5.68 3.98 -14.33
CA PRO A 19 -5.31 2.72 -13.72
C PRO A 19 -4.66 3.03 -12.37
N VAL A 20 -5.39 2.75 -11.29
CA VAL A 20 -4.91 2.97 -9.93
C VAL A 20 -3.91 1.85 -9.71
N VAL A 21 -2.66 2.08 -10.15
CA VAL A 21 -1.59 1.13 -9.89
C VAL A 21 -1.55 0.94 -8.38
N PRO A 22 -1.79 -0.29 -7.90
CA PRO A 22 -1.81 -0.60 -6.48
C PRO A 22 -0.57 -0.04 -5.80
N LEU A 23 -0.73 0.59 -4.65
CA LEU A 23 0.37 1.28 -3.97
C LEU A 23 1.52 0.31 -3.67
N ALA A 24 1.20 -0.92 -3.27
CA ALA A 24 2.18 -1.98 -3.03
C ALA A 24 2.98 -2.37 -4.29
N ARG A 25 2.40 -2.21 -5.49
CA ARG A 25 3.09 -2.50 -6.76
C ARG A 25 4.02 -1.37 -7.21
N ARG A 26 3.93 -0.18 -6.61
CA ARG A 26 4.84 0.93 -6.90
C ARG A 26 6.18 0.79 -6.19
N ILE A 27 6.24 -0.04 -5.15
CA ILE A 27 7.45 -0.28 -4.37
C ILE A 27 8.18 -1.50 -4.94
N PRO A 28 9.37 -1.34 -5.54
CA PRO A 28 10.09 -2.46 -6.14
C PRO A 28 10.57 -3.45 -5.07
N LYS A 29 10.58 -4.74 -5.42
CA LYS A 29 11.28 -5.74 -4.62
C LYS A 29 12.77 -5.40 -4.54
N GLY A 30 13.35 -5.54 -3.36
CA GLY A 30 14.73 -5.21 -3.06
C GLY A 30 14.94 -3.73 -2.73
N SER A 31 13.92 -2.88 -2.83
CA SER A 31 14.05 -1.48 -2.45
C SER A 31 14.14 -1.31 -0.93
N PRO A 32 15.12 -0.55 -0.43
CA PRO A 32 15.12 -0.12 0.96
C PRO A 32 13.97 0.86 1.18
N VAL A 33 13.22 0.65 2.24
CA VAL A 33 12.10 1.49 2.65
C VAL A 33 12.24 1.88 4.11
N LYS A 34 11.74 3.07 4.43
CA LYS A 34 11.48 3.53 5.78
C LYS A 34 10.02 3.21 6.08
N VAL A 35 9.78 2.43 7.11
CA VAL A 35 8.44 2.03 7.54
C VAL A 35 8.09 2.82 8.77
N SER A 36 7.01 3.59 8.71
CA SER A 36 6.48 4.35 9.83
C SER A 36 5.20 3.69 10.30
N THR A 37 5.25 3.00 11.43
CA THR A 37 4.10 2.27 12.01
C THR A 37 3.82 2.79 13.41
N PHE A 38 2.57 2.66 13.84
CA PHE A 38 2.18 2.97 15.21
C PHE A 38 2.03 1.68 16.00
N ASP A 39 2.77 1.56 17.11
CA ASP A 39 2.60 0.50 18.08
C ASP A 39 1.94 1.07 19.35
N TRP A 40 0.93 0.40 19.89
CA TRP A 40 0.17 0.93 21.02
C TRP A 40 0.95 0.90 22.35
N GLU A 41 1.99 0.07 22.46
CA GLU A 41 2.88 0.02 23.63
C GLU A 41 4.04 1.01 23.51
N ARG A 42 4.53 1.24 22.29
CA ARG A 42 5.77 2.02 22.04
C ARG A 42 5.54 3.37 21.36
N GLY A 43 4.34 3.64 20.86
CA GLY A 43 3.98 4.83 20.11
C GLY A 43 4.42 4.77 18.65
N ASP A 44 4.67 5.93 18.05
CA ASP A 44 5.22 6.04 16.70
C ASP A 44 6.59 5.36 16.61
N MET A 45 6.69 4.38 15.73
CA MET A 45 7.90 3.63 15.45
C MET A 45 8.27 3.81 13.99
N THR A 46 9.56 4.05 13.77
CA THR A 46 10.09 4.17 12.41
C THR A 46 11.36 3.37 12.27
N PHE A 47 11.42 2.49 11.27
CA PHE A 47 12.57 1.62 11.06
C PHE A 47 12.84 1.39 9.57
N ARG A 48 14.05 0.94 9.25
CA ARG A 48 14.46 0.61 7.89
C ARG A 48 14.21 -0.87 7.62
N ALA A 49 13.72 -1.18 6.43
CA ALA A 49 13.50 -2.53 5.99
C ALA A 49 13.65 -2.64 4.47
N THR A 50 13.79 -3.85 3.96
CA THR A 50 13.90 -4.12 2.52
C THR A 50 12.65 -4.81 2.02
N VAL A 51 12.04 -4.31 0.95
CA VAL A 51 10.82 -4.93 0.42
C VAL A 51 11.15 -6.28 -0.22
N THR A 52 10.51 -7.35 0.22
CA THR A 52 10.69 -8.69 -0.36
C THR A 52 9.64 -9.02 -1.42
N GLY A 53 8.54 -8.28 -1.44
CA GLY A 53 7.51 -8.33 -2.49
C GLY A 53 6.15 -7.85 -2.00
N ALA A 54 5.20 -7.64 -2.91
CA ALA A 54 3.81 -7.34 -2.55
C ALA A 54 3.08 -8.60 -2.06
N THR A 55 2.30 -8.49 -0.98
CA THR A 55 1.37 -9.55 -0.54
C THR A 55 -0.05 -9.30 -1.05
N SER A 56 -0.42 -8.03 -1.21
CA SER A 56 -1.72 -7.61 -1.73
C SER A 56 -1.59 -6.23 -2.37
N ASP A 57 -2.67 -5.70 -2.94
CA ASP A 57 -2.68 -4.38 -3.58
C ASP A 57 -2.29 -3.22 -2.64
N SER A 58 -2.54 -3.39 -1.34
CA SER A 58 -2.26 -2.38 -0.30
C SER A 58 -1.15 -2.79 0.68
N HIS A 59 -0.61 -4.00 0.59
CA HIS A 59 0.36 -4.52 1.57
C HIS A 59 1.63 -5.06 0.91
N VAL A 60 2.77 -4.71 1.48
CA VAL A 60 4.09 -5.21 1.10
C VAL A 60 4.68 -6.06 2.21
N ARG A 61 5.44 -7.09 1.83
CA ARG A 61 6.34 -7.78 2.74
C ARG A 61 7.66 -7.03 2.80
N ILE A 62 8.12 -6.82 4.02
CA ILE A 62 9.39 -6.20 4.34
C ILE A 62 10.27 -7.18 5.11
N LEU A 63 11.57 -7.11 4.91
CA LEU A 63 12.60 -7.78 5.69
C LEU A 63 13.30 -6.72 6.53
N THR A 64 13.18 -6.83 7.83
CA THR A 64 13.87 -5.96 8.81
C THR A 64 15.34 -6.36 8.95
N ASP A 65 16.15 -5.48 9.53
CA ASP A 65 17.58 -5.73 9.79
C ASP A 65 17.81 -6.94 10.72
N ASP A 66 16.90 -7.15 11.68
CA ASP A 66 16.91 -8.30 12.59
C ASP A 66 16.50 -9.63 11.92
N GLY A 67 16.27 -9.63 10.60
CA GLY A 67 15.93 -10.82 9.82
C GLY A 67 14.46 -11.22 9.88
N LEU A 68 13.60 -10.42 10.52
CA LEU A 68 12.16 -10.68 10.62
C LEU A 68 11.41 -10.18 9.38
N VAL A 69 10.41 -10.94 8.95
CA VAL A 69 9.54 -10.60 7.81
C VAL A 69 8.16 -10.21 8.29
N PHE A 70 7.71 -9.01 7.92
CA PHE A 70 6.39 -8.49 8.27
C PHE A 70 5.62 -8.10 7.01
N ALA A 71 4.29 -8.17 7.08
CA ALA A 71 3.40 -7.59 6.10
C ALA A 71 2.89 -6.24 6.63
N VAL A 72 3.24 -5.15 5.97
CA VAL A 72 2.86 -3.79 6.37
C VAL A 72 2.11 -3.07 5.25
N PRO A 73 1.29 -2.07 5.57
CA PRO A 73 0.63 -1.26 4.55
C PRO A 73 1.68 -0.53 3.70
N ALA A 74 1.47 -0.53 2.38
CA ALA A 74 2.34 0.20 1.46
C ALA A 74 2.27 1.72 1.70
N SER A 75 1.20 2.22 2.31
CA SER A 75 1.02 3.64 2.68
C SER A 75 1.97 4.07 3.79
N ASP A 76 2.39 3.15 4.64
CA ASP A 76 3.31 3.39 5.75
C ASP A 76 4.78 3.26 5.32
N CYS A 77 5.01 2.90 4.05
CA CYS A 77 6.33 2.69 3.49
C CYS A 77 6.75 3.85 2.59
N GLU A 78 7.91 4.43 2.88
CA GLU A 78 8.57 5.43 2.05
C GLU A 78 9.84 4.83 1.45
N ILE A 79 10.03 4.91 0.14
CA ILE A 79 11.24 4.40 -0.52
C ILE A 79 12.42 5.31 -0.16
N ILE A 80 13.47 4.70 0.39
CA ILE A 80 14.71 5.40 0.65
C ILE A 80 15.50 5.38 -0.65
N HIS A 81 15.50 6.50 -1.37
CA HIS A 81 16.48 6.73 -2.41
C HIS A 81 17.80 7.03 -1.70
N GLU A 82 18.75 6.10 -1.72
CA GLU A 82 20.14 6.46 -1.46
C GLU A 82 20.59 7.34 -2.62
N ASP A 83 20.31 8.64 -2.49
CA ASP A 83 20.90 9.66 -3.35
C ASP A 83 22.40 9.61 -3.05
N GLY A 84 23.14 9.03 -4.00
CA GLY A 84 24.57 8.85 -3.88
C GLY A 84 25.24 10.20 -3.64
N VAL A 85 25.81 10.36 -2.45
CA VAL A 85 26.94 11.26 -2.25
C VAL A 85 27.98 10.87 -3.29
N THR A 86 28.08 11.70 -4.32
CA THR A 86 29.09 11.65 -5.38
C THR A 86 30.39 12.23 -4.85
#